data_AF-A0AAD7J216-F1
#
_entry.id   AF-A0AAD7J216-F1
#
_cell.length_a   1.000
_cell.length_b   1.000
_cell.length_c   1.000
_cell.angle_alpha   90.00
_cell.angle_beta   90.00
_cell.angle_gamma   90.00
#
_symmetry.space_group_name_H-M   'P 1'
#
loop_
_entity.id
_entity.type
_entity.pdbx_description
1 polymer ?
#
loop_
_entity_poly.entity_id
_entity_poly.type
_entity_poly.pdbx_seq_one_letter_code
_entity_poly.pdbx_strand_id
1 'polypeptide(L)'
;MSSLFPSGPQLPDFKSLVVEGSYHPSAPIYLALSHAANSPDTRTIMITPSRQAMALSLQNYNDDWISMHSGEGNVVDLSSCITVFYPPSPAHFSFLISMLSIDEQSASFNPTTTLDRPASLVILHELSAYFWPDVQENPNGHSWTLSSYLTLVVRTLASFAALSSVERTSTDIALVLFDSQLDHLKLPVLKHPTAASYKPPSKLENVAFFVQKYFELLAIFEEDEMFLNSSQEDENEGLDRQQRKRMQIFSHTQTEAVETCRWVEQANPGSGGVVFVWDG
;
A
#
# COMPACT_ATOMS: atom_id res chain seq x y z
N MET A 1 -2.82 10.77 15.00
CA MET A 1 -1.94 10.72 13.81
C MET A 1 -1.86 9.27 13.32
N SER A 2 -1.60 9.07 12.04
CA SER A 2 -1.56 7.75 11.40
C SER A 2 -0.16 7.14 11.50
N SER A 3 -0.06 5.81 11.64
CA SER A 3 1.22 5.10 11.72
C SER A 3 1.17 3.78 10.95
N LEU A 4 2.31 3.38 10.39
CA LEU A 4 2.50 2.07 9.73
C LEU A 4 2.80 0.94 10.73
N PHE A 5 2.94 1.27 12.02
CA PHE A 5 3.39 0.37 13.07
C PHE A 5 2.53 0.54 14.32
N PRO A 6 2.47 -0.44 15.24
CA PRO A 6 1.64 -0.36 16.45
C PRO A 6 2.13 0.69 17.46
N SER A 7 3.45 0.79 17.66
CA SER A 7 4.10 1.72 18.60
C SER A 7 5.25 2.49 17.94
N GLY A 8 5.14 2.72 16.63
CA GLY A 8 6.22 3.29 15.83
C GLY A 8 6.06 4.78 15.56
N PRO A 9 6.90 5.30 14.65
CA PRO A 9 6.85 6.69 14.22
C PRO A 9 5.48 7.03 13.65
N GLN A 10 5.03 8.26 13.91
CA GLN A 10 3.82 8.80 13.33
C GLN A 10 4.15 9.35 11.96
N LEU A 11 3.31 9.06 10.96
CA LEU A 11 3.46 9.65 9.65
C LEU A 11 3.12 11.15 9.72
N PRO A 12 3.81 12.00 8.94
CA PRO A 12 3.36 13.35 8.66
C PRO A 12 1.94 13.33 8.10
N ASP A 13 1.19 14.42 8.26
CA ASP A 13 -0.12 14.54 7.60
C ASP A 13 0.06 14.47 6.08
N PHE A 14 -0.82 13.73 5.40
CA PHE A 14 -0.75 13.52 3.95
C PHE A 14 -2.14 13.51 3.32
N LYS A 15 -2.24 14.00 2.08
CA LYS A 15 -3.40 13.74 1.23
C LYS A 15 -3.20 12.50 0.37
N SER A 16 -1.97 12.28 -0.07
CA SER A 16 -1.62 11.12 -0.87
C SER A 16 -0.23 10.60 -0.54
N LEU A 17 -0.14 9.30 -0.26
CA LEU A 17 1.11 8.61 0.08
C LEU A 17 1.32 7.37 -0.81
N VAL A 18 2.52 7.20 -1.37
CA VAL A 18 2.97 5.90 -1.90
C VAL A 18 3.86 5.24 -0.87
N VAL A 19 3.67 3.95 -0.64
CA VAL A 19 4.52 3.08 0.16
C VAL A 19 5.06 1.98 -0.75
N GLU A 20 6.36 1.99 -0.99
CA GLU A 20 7.05 1.01 -1.85
C GLU A 20 8.19 0.31 -1.12
N GLY A 21 8.72 -0.74 -1.75
CA GLY A 21 9.79 -1.56 -1.18
C GLY A 21 9.30 -2.64 -0.22
N SER A 22 10.20 -3.11 0.64
CA SER A 22 10.00 -4.30 1.50
C SER A 22 9.29 -3.96 2.82
N TYR A 23 8.11 -3.34 2.74
CA TYR A 23 7.27 -3.10 3.92
C TYR A 23 6.74 -4.41 4.50
N HIS A 24 6.47 -4.43 5.80
CA HIS A 24 5.91 -5.61 6.45
C HIS A 24 4.43 -5.81 6.06
N PRO A 25 3.96 -7.06 5.88
CA PRO A 25 2.59 -7.33 5.44
C PRO A 25 1.46 -6.73 6.29
N SER A 26 1.74 -6.46 7.57
CA SER A 26 0.79 -5.83 8.49
C SER A 26 0.68 -4.31 8.35
N ALA A 27 1.60 -3.63 7.68
CA ALA A 27 1.66 -2.16 7.60
C ALA A 27 0.36 -1.50 7.13
N PRO A 28 -0.34 -2.01 6.09
CA PRO A 28 -1.62 -1.46 5.67
C PRO A 28 -2.71 -1.55 6.74
N ILE A 29 -2.68 -2.61 7.56
CA ILE A 29 -3.64 -2.82 8.66
C ILE A 29 -3.37 -1.83 9.78
N TYR A 30 -2.11 -1.63 10.17
CA TYR A 30 -1.75 -0.63 11.16
C TYR A 30 -2.12 0.78 10.74
N LEU A 31 -1.93 1.10 9.46
CA LEU A 31 -2.35 2.39 8.93
C LEU A 31 -3.85 2.57 9.05
N ALA A 32 -4.61 1.55 8.66
CA ALA A 32 -6.06 1.59 8.73
C ALA A 32 -6.59 1.72 10.16
N LEU A 33 -6.03 0.95 11.10
CA LEU A 33 -6.41 0.97 12.52
C LEU A 33 -6.04 2.30 13.19
N SER A 34 -4.80 2.77 12.99
CA SER A 34 -4.35 4.04 13.55
C SER A 34 -5.14 5.22 12.99
N HIS A 35 -5.49 5.20 11.70
CA HIS A 35 -6.36 6.21 11.11
C HIS A 35 -7.79 6.16 11.69
N ALA A 36 -8.40 4.97 11.76
CA ALA A 36 -9.74 4.79 12.33
C ALA A 36 -9.81 5.24 13.81
N ALA A 37 -8.72 5.06 14.57
CA ALA A 37 -8.63 5.53 15.95
C ALA A 37 -8.69 7.06 16.07
N ASN A 38 -8.22 7.79 15.06
CA ASN A 38 -8.29 9.25 15.04
C ASN A 38 -9.63 9.78 14.48
N SER A 39 -10.32 8.97 13.67
CA SER A 39 -11.53 9.36 12.94
C SER A 39 -12.65 8.30 13.04
N PRO A 40 -13.20 8.05 14.24
CA PRO A 40 -14.13 6.94 14.48
C PRO A 40 -15.46 7.04 13.70
N ASP A 41 -15.85 8.26 13.31
CA ASP A 41 -17.09 8.53 12.57
C ASP A 41 -16.97 8.29 11.05
N THR A 42 -15.80 7.85 10.59
CA THR A 42 -15.47 7.68 9.18
C THR A 42 -15.10 6.23 8.85
N ARG A 43 -15.04 5.91 7.56
CA ARG A 43 -14.66 4.59 7.04
C ARG A 43 -13.28 4.63 6.42
N THR A 44 -12.50 3.59 6.72
CA THR A 44 -11.30 3.27 5.95
C THR A 44 -11.64 2.19 4.94
N ILE A 45 -11.31 2.43 3.67
CA ILE A 45 -11.52 1.46 2.59
C ILE A 45 -10.18 0.90 2.17
N MET A 46 -10.02 -0.42 2.18
CA MET A 46 -8.85 -1.10 1.64
C MET A 46 -9.25 -1.93 0.43
N ILE A 47 -8.51 -1.79 -0.67
CA ILE A 47 -8.73 -2.52 -1.91
C ILE A 47 -7.47 -3.32 -2.22
N THR A 48 -7.60 -4.65 -2.28
CA THR A 48 -6.47 -5.57 -2.48
C THR A 48 -6.85 -6.64 -3.52
N PRO A 49 -5.97 -7.06 -4.42
CA PRO A 49 -6.30 -7.95 -5.54
C PRO A 49 -6.65 -9.38 -5.11
N SER A 50 -6.13 -9.85 -3.96
CA SER A 50 -6.30 -11.23 -3.52
C SER A 50 -6.39 -11.34 -2.00
N ARG A 51 -7.54 -11.83 -1.52
CA ARG A 51 -7.73 -12.18 -0.11
C ARG A 51 -6.77 -13.27 0.35
N GLN A 52 -6.53 -14.27 -0.50
CA GLN A 52 -5.69 -15.41 -0.17
C GLN A 52 -4.23 -15.01 -0.04
N ALA A 53 -3.72 -14.21 -0.98
CA ALA A 53 -2.35 -13.72 -0.93
C ALA A 53 -2.10 -12.86 0.32
N MET A 54 -3.02 -11.95 0.64
CA MET A 54 -2.95 -11.13 1.85
C MET A 54 -3.02 -11.97 3.14
N ALA A 55 -3.93 -12.95 3.19
CA ALA A 55 -4.04 -13.82 4.37
C ALA A 55 -2.78 -14.66 4.58
N LEU A 56 -2.21 -15.22 3.50
CA LEU A 56 -0.97 -15.98 3.56
C LEU A 56 0.22 -15.11 3.95
N SER A 57 0.34 -13.89 3.43
CA SER A 57 1.45 -12.99 3.81
C SER A 57 1.39 -12.61 5.29
N LEU A 58 0.20 -12.32 5.82
CA LEU A 58 0.00 -12.04 7.25
C LEU A 58 0.30 -13.26 8.12
N GLN A 59 -0.17 -14.45 7.73
CA GLN A 59 0.09 -15.69 8.46
C GLN A 59 1.58 -16.03 8.48
N ASN A 60 2.26 -15.90 7.34
CA ASN A 60 3.69 -16.20 7.23
C ASN A 60 4.53 -15.18 8.00
N TYR A 61 4.12 -13.92 8.04
CA TYR A 61 4.81 -12.88 8.81
C TYR A 61 4.63 -13.06 10.32
N ASN A 62 3.51 -13.65 10.76
CA ASN A 62 3.22 -13.97 12.16
C ASN A 62 3.41 -12.76 13.09
N ASP A 63 2.69 -11.68 12.82
CA ASP A 63 2.76 -10.46 13.62
C ASP A 63 2.26 -10.68 15.05
N ASP A 64 3.12 -10.45 16.04
CA ASP A 64 2.80 -10.70 17.45
C ASP A 64 1.73 -9.73 17.98
N TRP A 65 1.79 -8.46 17.56
CA TRP A 65 0.86 -7.46 18.05
C TRP A 65 -0.56 -7.75 17.56
N ILE A 66 -0.74 -8.09 16.29
CA ILE A 66 -2.06 -8.44 15.73
C ILE A 66 -2.59 -9.70 16.43
N SER A 67 -1.73 -10.69 16.63
CA SER A 67 -2.11 -11.94 17.30
C SER A 67 -2.58 -11.70 18.74
N MET A 68 -1.94 -10.77 19.44
CA MET A 68 -2.26 -10.43 20.83
C MET A 68 -3.50 -9.55 20.97
N HIS A 69 -3.68 -8.56 20.09
CA HIS A 69 -4.70 -7.50 20.28
C HIS A 69 -5.94 -7.65 19.40
N SER A 70 -5.95 -8.52 18.38
CA SER A 70 -7.09 -8.67 17.47
C SER A 70 -8.41 -9.11 18.13
N GLY A 71 -8.34 -9.72 19.32
CA GLY A 71 -9.50 -10.11 20.12
C GLY A 71 -9.97 -9.06 21.13
N GLU A 72 -9.25 -7.94 21.27
CA GLU A 72 -9.62 -6.88 22.20
C GLU A 72 -10.76 -6.02 21.65
N GLY A 73 -11.71 -5.66 22.52
CA GLY A 73 -12.93 -4.96 22.10
C GLY A 73 -12.67 -3.61 21.40
N ASN A 74 -11.63 -2.89 21.81
CA ASN A 74 -11.18 -1.65 21.16
C ASN A 74 -10.69 -1.91 19.72
N VAL A 75 -9.84 -2.91 19.48
CA VAL A 75 -9.33 -3.23 18.15
C VAL A 75 -10.43 -3.79 17.27
N VAL A 76 -11.34 -4.59 17.83
CA VAL A 76 -12.54 -5.07 17.12
C VAL A 76 -13.41 -3.89 16.68
N ASP A 77 -13.66 -2.92 17.56
CA ASP A 77 -14.44 -1.71 17.23
C ASP A 77 -13.76 -0.89 16.12
N LEU A 78 -12.44 -0.65 16.22
CA LEU A 78 -11.66 0.03 15.17
C LEU A 78 -11.68 -0.74 13.84
N SER A 79 -11.52 -2.06 13.90
CA SER A 79 -11.57 -2.93 12.72
C SER A 79 -12.95 -2.91 12.05
N SER A 80 -14.00 -2.70 12.83
CA SER A 80 -15.37 -2.60 12.33
C SER A 80 -15.56 -1.38 11.43
N CYS A 81 -14.70 -0.35 11.53
CA CYS A 81 -14.67 0.84 10.67
C CYS A 81 -13.86 0.62 9.37
N ILE A 82 -13.22 -0.53 9.18
CA ILE A 82 -12.41 -0.85 8.02
C ILE A 82 -13.19 -1.79 7.09
N THR A 83 -13.33 -1.42 5.82
CA THR A 83 -13.96 -2.25 4.80
C THR A 83 -12.93 -2.69 3.77
N VAL A 84 -12.85 -4.00 3.50
CA VAL A 84 -11.88 -4.57 2.57
C VAL A 84 -12.58 -5.15 1.34
N PHE A 85 -12.15 -4.71 0.16
CA PHE A 85 -12.62 -5.22 -1.13
C PHE A 85 -11.53 -6.02 -1.84
N TYR A 86 -11.96 -7.06 -2.55
CA TYR A 86 -11.09 -8.02 -3.23
C TYR A 86 -11.37 -8.14 -4.74
N PRO A 87 -11.25 -7.07 -5.54
CA PRO A 87 -11.50 -7.18 -6.97
C PRO A 87 -10.45 -8.11 -7.63
N PRO A 88 -10.85 -9.15 -8.37
CA PRO A 88 -9.89 -10.12 -8.91
C PRO A 88 -9.19 -9.66 -10.20
N SER A 89 -9.60 -8.55 -10.80
CA SER A 89 -8.96 -8.02 -12.02
C SER A 89 -9.09 -6.50 -12.12
N PRO A 90 -8.30 -5.84 -12.99
CA PRO A 90 -8.40 -4.39 -13.25
C PRO A 90 -9.80 -3.90 -13.63
N ALA A 91 -10.56 -4.73 -14.35
CA ALA A 91 -11.92 -4.41 -14.75
C ALA A 91 -12.88 -4.42 -13.55
N HIS A 92 -12.77 -5.43 -12.67
CA HIS A 92 -13.55 -5.48 -11.43
C HIS A 92 -13.17 -4.34 -10.49
N PHE A 93 -11.89 -3.99 -10.41
CA PHE A 93 -11.43 -2.83 -9.65
C PHE A 93 -12.07 -1.55 -10.19
N SER A 94 -12.00 -1.31 -11.50
CA SER A 94 -12.60 -0.13 -12.14
C SER A 94 -14.11 -0.05 -11.92
N PHE A 95 -14.80 -1.20 -11.98
CA PHE A 95 -16.22 -1.28 -11.71
C PHE A 95 -16.54 -0.96 -10.25
N LEU A 96 -15.80 -1.55 -9.30
CA LEU A 96 -15.96 -1.29 -7.88
C LEU A 96 -15.86 0.20 -7.55
N ILE A 97 -14.77 0.87 -7.96
CA ILE A 97 -14.57 2.30 -7.67
C ILE A 97 -15.61 3.21 -8.33
N SER A 98 -16.31 2.72 -9.36
CA SER A 98 -17.41 3.45 -10.03
C SER A 98 -18.76 3.23 -9.33
N MET A 99 -18.88 2.15 -8.56
CA MET A 99 -20.09 1.76 -7.82
C MET A 99 -20.08 2.24 -6.37
N LEU A 100 -18.91 2.61 -5.84
CA LEU A 100 -18.80 3.19 -4.51
C LEU A 100 -19.63 4.47 -4.45
N SER A 101 -20.55 4.47 -3.50
CA SER A 101 -21.46 5.58 -3.22
C SER A 101 -21.70 5.62 -1.72
N ILE A 102 -22.16 6.76 -1.23
CA ILE A 102 -22.55 6.93 0.17
C ILE A 102 -24.07 6.94 0.20
N ASP A 103 -24.67 6.40 1.26
CA ASP A 103 -26.12 6.30 1.35
C ASP A 103 -26.78 7.70 1.40
N GLU A 104 -27.32 8.14 0.27
CA GLU A 104 -28.12 9.37 0.16
C GLU A 104 -29.63 9.07 0.28
N GLN A 105 -30.09 8.56 1.42
CA GLN A 105 -31.48 8.47 1.93
C GLN A 105 -32.64 8.05 0.99
N SER A 106 -32.45 7.75 -0.30
CA SER A 106 -33.56 7.83 -1.27
C SER A 106 -33.43 7.00 -2.55
N ALA A 107 -32.37 6.22 -2.74
CA ALA A 107 -32.29 5.28 -3.87
C ALA A 107 -31.93 3.86 -3.42
N SER A 108 -32.47 2.87 -4.13
CA SER A 108 -32.18 1.45 -3.94
C SER A 108 -30.75 1.14 -4.37
N PHE A 109 -29.77 1.51 -3.55
CA PHE A 109 -28.37 1.20 -3.82
C PHE A 109 -28.02 -0.23 -3.39
N ASN A 110 -26.90 -0.74 -3.91
CA ASN A 110 -26.41 -2.05 -3.54
C ASN A 110 -25.74 -1.98 -2.15
N PRO A 111 -26.23 -2.73 -1.14
CA PRO A 111 -25.69 -2.67 0.22
C PRO A 111 -24.20 -3.04 0.32
N THR A 112 -23.61 -3.69 -0.70
CA THR A 112 -22.18 -4.03 -0.70
C THR A 112 -21.28 -2.90 -1.17
N THR A 113 -21.82 -1.89 -1.87
CA THR A 113 -21.02 -0.76 -2.41
C THR A 113 -21.46 0.59 -1.86
N THR A 114 -22.55 0.61 -1.08
CA THR A 114 -23.00 1.78 -0.34
C THR A 114 -22.33 1.83 1.01
N LEU A 115 -21.63 2.92 1.27
CA LEU A 115 -21.00 3.20 2.55
C LEU A 115 -22.04 3.79 3.51
N ASP A 116 -22.11 3.24 4.71
CA ASP A 116 -22.96 3.73 5.81
C ASP A 116 -22.42 5.01 6.47
N ARG A 117 -21.14 5.32 6.21
CA ARG A 117 -20.41 6.47 6.73
C ARG A 117 -19.45 6.99 5.65
N PRO A 118 -19.11 8.29 5.69
CA PRO A 118 -18.14 8.87 4.78
C PRO A 118 -16.77 8.20 4.88
N ALA A 119 -16.07 8.09 3.76
CA ALA A 119 -14.71 7.55 3.76
C ALA A 119 -13.70 8.66 4.06
N SER A 120 -12.69 8.39 4.89
CA SER A 120 -11.60 9.34 5.17
C SER A 120 -10.24 8.86 4.68
N LEU A 121 -10.10 7.55 4.47
CA LEU A 121 -8.86 6.92 4.02
C LEU A 121 -9.17 5.80 3.03
N VAL A 122 -8.42 5.77 1.94
CA VAL A 122 -8.43 4.72 0.93
C VAL A 122 -7.03 4.13 0.81
N ILE A 123 -6.93 2.82 0.93
CA ILE A 123 -5.70 2.06 0.80
C ILE A 123 -5.80 1.17 -0.43
N LEU A 124 -4.94 1.42 -1.41
CA LEU A 124 -4.70 0.53 -2.54
C LEU A 124 -3.54 -0.38 -2.17
N HIS A 125 -3.74 -1.69 -2.19
CA HIS A 125 -2.73 -2.65 -1.77
C HIS A 125 -2.37 -3.59 -2.93
N GLU A 126 -1.08 -3.66 -3.26
CA GLU A 126 -0.47 -4.54 -4.27
C GLU A 126 -1.10 -4.39 -5.66
N LEU A 127 -1.26 -3.16 -6.15
CA LEU A 127 -1.90 -2.89 -7.44
C LEU A 127 -1.14 -3.52 -8.62
N SER A 128 0.20 -3.61 -8.52
CA SER A 128 1.07 -4.30 -9.48
C SER A 128 0.71 -5.77 -9.71
N ALA A 129 0.11 -6.45 -8.73
CA ALA A 129 -0.22 -7.87 -8.83
C ALA A 129 -1.25 -8.16 -9.94
N TYR A 130 -2.05 -7.17 -10.37
CA TYR A 130 -2.93 -7.34 -11.54
C TYR A 130 -2.19 -7.51 -12.86
N PHE A 131 -0.95 -7.05 -12.93
CA PHE A 131 -0.18 -6.94 -14.16
C PHE A 131 0.91 -8.01 -14.25
N TRP A 132 1.33 -8.56 -13.10
CA TRP A 132 2.45 -9.51 -13.00
C TRP A 132 2.26 -10.84 -13.73
N PRO A 133 1.09 -11.52 -13.66
CA PRO A 133 0.91 -12.83 -14.30
C PRO A 133 1.22 -12.79 -15.80
N ASP A 134 0.70 -11.78 -16.50
CA ASP A 134 0.90 -11.61 -17.94
C ASP A 134 2.35 -11.20 -18.28
N VAL A 135 3.02 -10.45 -17.38
CA VAL A 135 4.44 -10.08 -17.53
C VAL A 135 5.34 -11.29 -17.41
N GLN A 136 5.02 -12.23 -16.51
CA GLN A 136 5.79 -13.47 -16.33
C GLN A 136 5.56 -14.47 -17.47
N GLU A 137 4.31 -14.67 -17.89
CA GLU A 137 3.97 -15.66 -18.91
C GLU A 137 4.38 -15.24 -20.32
N ASN A 138 4.33 -13.94 -20.65
CA ASN A 138 4.69 -13.44 -21.97
C ASN A 138 5.38 -12.07 -21.93
N PRO A 139 6.70 -12.03 -21.67
CA PRO A 139 7.45 -10.78 -21.53
C PRO A 139 7.55 -9.96 -22.83
N ASN A 140 7.13 -10.49 -23.97
CA ASN A 140 7.15 -9.78 -25.27
C ASN A 140 5.75 -9.52 -25.83
N GLY A 141 4.70 -10.07 -25.21
CA GLY A 141 3.31 -10.02 -25.66
C GLY A 141 2.39 -9.40 -24.62
N HIS A 142 2.80 -8.29 -24.03
CA HIS A 142 2.05 -7.62 -22.97
C HIS A 142 0.68 -7.13 -23.47
N SER A 143 -0.38 -7.64 -22.84
CA SER A 143 -1.74 -7.10 -22.88
C SER A 143 -1.83 -5.73 -22.19
N TRP A 144 -0.98 -5.50 -21.19
CA TRP A 144 -0.98 -4.32 -20.35
C TRP A 144 0.10 -3.32 -20.72
N THR A 145 -0.21 -2.04 -20.51
CA THR A 145 0.69 -0.92 -20.78
C THR A 145 0.85 -0.07 -19.54
N LEU A 146 1.87 0.81 -19.54
CA LEU A 146 2.04 1.80 -18.48
C LEU A 146 0.75 2.62 -18.26
N SER A 147 0.05 2.96 -19.35
CA SER A 147 -1.21 3.69 -19.28
C SER A 147 -2.32 2.88 -18.58
N SER A 148 -2.31 1.55 -18.67
CA SER A 148 -3.31 0.71 -17.98
C SER A 148 -3.17 0.81 -16.46
N TYR A 149 -1.95 0.75 -15.94
CA TYR A 149 -1.68 0.93 -14.50
C TYR A 149 -2.07 2.34 -14.06
N LEU A 150 -1.56 3.37 -14.75
CA LEU A 150 -1.83 4.77 -14.41
C LEU A 150 -3.32 5.11 -14.50
N THR A 151 -4.07 4.47 -15.41
CA THR A 151 -5.53 4.65 -15.49
C THR A 151 -6.23 4.17 -14.22
N LEU A 152 -5.79 3.07 -13.58
CA LEU A 152 -6.38 2.62 -12.32
C LEU A 152 -6.11 3.62 -11.19
N VAL A 153 -4.88 4.11 -11.09
CA VAL A 153 -4.48 5.12 -10.09
C VAL A 153 -5.29 6.40 -10.28
N VAL A 154 -5.30 6.95 -11.50
CA VAL A 154 -6.01 8.20 -11.81
C VAL A 154 -7.52 8.07 -11.64
N ARG A 155 -8.11 6.93 -12.05
CA ARG A 155 -9.55 6.70 -11.81
C ARG A 155 -9.87 6.66 -10.32
N THR A 156 -9.01 6.03 -9.52
CA THR A 156 -9.19 6.00 -8.07
C THR A 156 -9.18 7.41 -7.49
N LEU A 157 -8.13 8.19 -7.80
CA LEU A 157 -8.01 9.59 -7.38
C LEU A 157 -9.24 10.40 -7.79
N ALA A 158 -9.70 10.25 -9.03
CA ALA A 158 -10.87 10.98 -9.54
C ALA A 158 -12.18 10.54 -8.85
N SER A 159 -12.39 9.24 -8.66
CA SER A 159 -13.58 8.70 -7.99
C SER A 159 -13.67 9.21 -6.55
N PHE A 160 -12.57 9.17 -5.79
CA PHE A 160 -12.58 9.62 -4.40
C PHE A 160 -12.59 11.15 -4.25
N ALA A 161 -11.99 11.89 -5.19
CA ALA A 161 -12.18 13.33 -5.26
C ALA A 161 -13.66 13.70 -5.51
N ALA A 162 -14.35 12.95 -6.37
CA ALA A 162 -15.78 13.15 -6.61
C ALA A 162 -16.60 12.83 -5.35
N LEU A 163 -16.33 11.71 -4.67
CA LEU A 163 -17.00 11.36 -3.42
C LEU A 163 -16.80 12.42 -2.33
N SER A 164 -15.57 12.92 -2.16
CA SER A 164 -15.25 13.99 -1.21
C SER A 164 -16.03 15.29 -1.52
N SER A 165 -16.21 15.61 -2.80
CA SER A 165 -16.97 16.81 -3.21
C SER A 165 -18.47 16.74 -2.89
N VAL A 166 -19.02 15.52 -2.89
CA VAL A 166 -20.45 15.26 -2.61
C VAL A 166 -20.73 15.35 -1.12
N GLU A 167 -19.82 14.86 -0.28
CA GLU A 167 -20.06 14.71 1.15
C GLU A 167 -20.31 16.02 1.91
N ARG A 168 -19.89 17.19 1.39
CA ARG A 168 -19.87 18.48 2.13
C ARG A 168 -19.21 18.41 3.52
N THR A 169 -18.54 17.30 3.81
CA THR A 169 -17.72 17.10 4.99
C THR A 169 -16.45 17.91 4.79
N SER A 170 -15.91 18.47 5.86
CA SER A 170 -14.68 19.27 5.82
C SER A 170 -13.41 18.43 5.69
N THR A 171 -13.54 17.11 5.54
CA THR A 171 -12.42 16.16 5.58
C THR A 171 -12.13 15.62 4.18
N ASP A 172 -10.99 16.00 3.63
CA ASP A 172 -10.48 15.42 2.39
C ASP A 172 -10.20 13.92 2.60
N ILE A 173 -10.53 13.09 1.59
CA ILE A 173 -10.22 11.66 1.60
C ILE A 173 -8.74 11.47 1.30
N ALA A 174 -7.99 10.88 2.24
CA ALA A 174 -6.59 10.52 2.03
C ALA A 174 -6.46 9.24 1.18
N LEU A 175 -5.51 9.21 0.25
CA LEU A 175 -5.24 8.04 -0.60
C LEU A 175 -3.83 7.48 -0.34
N VAL A 176 -3.72 6.17 -0.13
CA VAL A 176 -2.44 5.50 0.08
C VAL A 176 -2.29 4.34 -0.87
N LEU A 177 -1.15 4.23 -1.53
CA LEU A 177 -0.79 3.10 -2.39
C LEU A 177 0.35 2.31 -1.76
N PHE A 178 0.06 1.11 -1.27
CA PHE A 178 1.07 0.11 -0.91
C PHE A 178 1.33 -0.80 -2.10
N ASP A 179 2.57 -0.86 -2.58
CA ASP A 179 2.93 -1.74 -3.68
C ASP A 179 4.40 -2.16 -3.56
N SER A 180 4.64 -3.39 -3.10
CA SER A 180 6.00 -3.88 -2.83
C SER A 180 6.80 -4.19 -4.10
N GLN A 181 6.13 -4.34 -5.23
CA GLN A 181 6.74 -4.65 -6.53
C GLN A 181 6.77 -3.46 -7.48
N LEU A 182 6.41 -2.26 -7.01
CA LEU A 182 6.27 -1.07 -7.83
C LEU A 182 7.56 -0.71 -8.58
N ASP A 183 8.70 -0.76 -7.88
CA ASP A 183 10.02 -0.47 -8.44
C ASP A 183 10.50 -1.50 -9.47
N HIS A 184 9.99 -2.73 -9.37
CA HIS A 184 10.32 -3.81 -10.28
C HIS A 184 9.39 -3.85 -11.49
N LEU A 185 8.21 -3.19 -11.42
CA LEU A 185 7.22 -3.20 -12.47
C LEU A 185 7.70 -2.37 -13.67
N LYS A 186 7.91 -3.05 -14.80
CA LYS A 186 8.20 -2.39 -16.08
C LYS A 186 7.12 -2.72 -17.10
N LEU A 187 6.46 -1.69 -17.62
CA LEU A 187 5.37 -1.84 -18.59
C LEU A 187 5.67 -1.12 -19.90
N PRO A 188 5.16 -1.62 -21.04
CA PRO A 188 5.39 -0.99 -22.33
C PRO A 188 4.64 0.34 -22.44
N VAL A 189 5.27 1.32 -23.08
CA VAL A 189 4.63 2.56 -23.50
C VAL A 189 3.99 2.36 -24.87
N LEU A 190 2.72 2.75 -25.00
CA LEU A 190 2.02 2.75 -26.29
C LEU A 190 2.80 3.60 -27.30
N LYS A 191 3.19 2.98 -28.41
CA LYS A 191 3.82 3.70 -29.52
C LYS A 191 2.75 4.39 -30.35
N HIS A 192 3.10 5.54 -30.89
CA HIS A 192 2.32 6.13 -31.96
C HIS A 192 2.26 5.16 -33.15
N PRO A 193 1.11 5.01 -33.82
CA PRO A 193 0.99 4.16 -34.98
C PRO A 193 1.93 4.66 -36.08
N THR A 194 2.98 3.89 -36.38
CA THR A 194 3.90 4.17 -37.49
C THR A 194 3.50 3.32 -38.71
N ALA A 195 3.51 3.95 -39.90
CA ALA A 195 3.17 3.30 -41.16
C ALA A 195 4.21 2.27 -41.67
N ALA A 196 5.30 2.06 -40.92
CA ALA A 196 6.38 1.15 -41.31
C ALA A 196 6.05 -0.29 -40.92
N SER A 197 6.33 -1.25 -41.81
CA SER A 197 6.11 -2.69 -41.58
C SER A 197 7.01 -3.28 -40.47
N TYR A 198 8.01 -2.54 -40.00
CA TYR A 198 8.89 -2.98 -38.91
C TYR A 198 8.31 -2.52 -37.58
N LYS A 199 7.99 -3.48 -36.70
CA LYS A 199 7.57 -3.23 -35.31
C LYS A 199 8.82 -3.30 -34.41
N PRO A 200 9.48 -2.19 -34.09
CA PRO A 200 10.57 -2.21 -33.11
C PRO A 200 10.04 -2.72 -31.76
N PRO A 201 10.86 -3.38 -30.94
CA PRO A 201 10.46 -3.90 -29.62
C PRO A 201 9.91 -2.78 -28.74
N SER A 202 8.85 -3.05 -27.98
CA SER A 202 8.21 -2.07 -27.10
C SER A 202 9.19 -1.60 -26.03
N LYS A 203 9.28 -0.28 -25.83
CA LYS A 203 10.11 0.29 -24.76
C LYS A 203 9.38 0.05 -23.44
N LEU A 204 10.03 -0.66 -22.52
CA LEU A 204 9.55 -0.87 -21.16
C LEU A 204 10.02 0.29 -20.28
N GLU A 205 9.11 0.87 -19.52
CA GLU A 205 9.41 1.94 -18.57
C GLU A 205 9.06 1.48 -17.15
N ASN A 206 9.83 1.97 -16.17
CA ASN A 206 9.55 1.73 -14.76
C ASN A 206 8.27 2.48 -14.35
N VAL A 207 7.31 1.77 -13.75
CA VAL A 207 6.02 2.33 -13.35
C VAL A 207 6.13 3.27 -12.14
N ALA A 208 6.99 2.94 -11.16
CA ALA A 208 7.18 3.72 -9.92
C ALA A 208 7.40 5.21 -10.21
N PHE A 209 8.32 5.50 -11.13
CA PHE A 209 8.67 6.86 -11.54
C PHE A 209 7.48 7.69 -12.04
N PHE A 210 6.48 7.07 -12.67
CA PHE A 210 5.30 7.79 -13.15
C PHE A 210 4.21 7.88 -12.09
N VAL A 211 4.07 6.85 -11.26
CA VAL A 211 3.06 6.80 -10.19
C VAL A 211 3.38 7.81 -9.11
N GLN A 212 4.63 7.91 -8.67
CA GLN A 212 5.09 8.84 -7.63
C GLN A 212 4.72 10.30 -7.92
N LYS A 213 4.55 10.69 -9.20
CA LYS A 213 4.13 12.04 -9.61
C LYS A 213 2.68 12.40 -9.27
N TYR A 214 1.87 11.40 -8.93
CA TYR A 214 0.47 11.60 -8.53
C TYR A 214 0.29 11.70 -7.02
N PHE A 215 1.36 11.50 -6.24
CA PHE A 215 1.32 11.44 -4.79
C PHE A 215 2.21 12.51 -4.15
N GLU A 216 1.78 13.01 -3.00
CA GLU A 216 2.46 14.06 -2.25
C GLU A 216 3.68 13.53 -1.50
N LEU A 217 3.51 12.39 -0.83
CA LEU A 217 4.55 11.72 -0.08
C LEU A 217 4.92 10.37 -0.68
N LEU A 218 6.16 9.98 -0.47
CA LEU A 218 6.72 8.67 -0.81
C LEU A 218 7.42 8.09 0.40
N ALA A 219 6.99 6.91 0.87
CA ALA A 219 7.67 6.13 1.88
C ALA A 219 8.34 4.92 1.23
N ILE A 220 9.66 4.83 1.33
CA ILE A 220 10.46 3.73 0.78
C ILE A 220 10.94 2.85 1.93
N PHE A 221 10.60 1.56 1.87
CA PHE A 221 11.06 0.53 2.80
C PHE A 221 12.24 -0.23 2.19
N GLU A 222 13.35 -0.24 2.91
CA GLU A 222 14.60 -0.86 2.47
C GLU A 222 15.16 -1.79 3.54
N GLU A 223 15.80 -2.87 3.10
CA GLU A 223 16.68 -3.68 3.93
C GLU A 223 18.06 -3.01 3.96
N ASP A 224 18.55 -2.67 5.16
CA ASP A 224 19.85 -1.99 5.32
C ASP A 224 20.98 -3.03 5.19
N GLU A 225 21.36 -3.36 3.96
CA GLU A 225 22.44 -4.32 3.67
C GLU A 225 23.84 -3.84 4.12
N MET A 226 23.97 -2.62 4.64
CA MET A 226 25.27 -1.93 4.77
C MET A 226 26.10 -2.23 6.02
N PHE A 227 25.68 -3.11 6.92
CA PHE A 227 26.60 -3.61 7.96
C PHE A 227 27.45 -4.79 7.46
N LEU A 228 28.10 -4.60 6.31
CA LEU A 228 29.36 -5.30 6.05
C LEU A 228 30.38 -4.69 7.01
N ASN A 229 30.44 -5.24 8.22
CA ASN A 229 31.46 -4.95 9.21
C ASN A 229 32.81 -4.92 8.48
N SER A 230 33.35 -3.71 8.34
CA SER A 230 34.67 -3.47 7.82
C SER A 230 35.65 -4.16 8.76
N SER A 231 35.99 -5.40 8.40
CA SER A 231 37.26 -6.09 8.67
C SER A 231 37.82 -5.85 10.06
N GLN A 232 37.22 -6.48 11.07
CA GLN A 232 37.97 -7.01 12.20
C GLN A 232 37.29 -8.26 12.71
N GLU A 233 38.00 -9.36 12.50
CA GLU A 233 37.68 -10.75 12.78
C GLU A 233 37.44 -10.94 14.28
N ASP A 234 36.21 -11.29 14.65
CA ASP A 234 35.95 -12.13 15.83
C ASP A 234 35.13 -13.32 15.32
N GLU A 235 35.81 -14.46 15.15
CA GLU A 235 35.27 -15.72 14.59
C GLU A 235 34.28 -16.45 15.53
N ASN A 236 33.70 -15.77 16.52
CA ASN A 236 32.79 -16.41 17.46
C ASN A 236 31.33 -16.34 16.99
N GLU A 237 30.94 -17.44 16.34
CA GLU A 237 29.68 -18.18 16.52
C GLU A 237 28.35 -17.40 16.40
N GLY A 238 27.72 -17.56 15.23
CA GLY A 238 26.30 -17.93 15.12
C GLY A 238 25.24 -16.90 15.52
N LEU A 239 25.62 -15.68 15.89
CA LEU A 239 24.66 -14.64 16.23
C LEU A 239 23.90 -14.20 14.98
N ASP A 240 22.59 -14.46 15.03
CA ASP A 240 21.56 -14.03 14.08
C ASP A 240 21.93 -12.69 13.44
N ARG A 241 22.15 -12.70 12.12
CA ARG A 241 22.21 -11.47 11.34
C ARG A 241 20.83 -10.83 11.39
N GLN A 242 20.58 -10.05 12.44
CA GLN A 242 19.40 -9.22 12.57
C GLN A 242 19.43 -8.21 11.41
N GLN A 243 18.60 -8.47 10.41
CA GLN A 243 18.43 -7.57 9.27
C GLN A 243 17.82 -6.27 9.79
N ARG A 244 18.62 -5.21 9.77
CA ARG A 244 18.14 -3.85 10.05
C ARG A 244 17.28 -3.41 8.87
N LYS A 245 16.15 -2.81 9.18
CA LYS A 245 15.23 -2.25 8.20
C LYS A 245 15.17 -0.74 8.38
N ARG A 246 14.94 -0.05 7.26
CA ARG A 246 14.81 1.39 7.22
C ARG A 246 13.57 1.78 6.44
N MET A 247 12.89 2.81 6.91
CA MET A 247 11.86 3.52 6.18
C MET A 247 12.32 4.97 6.00
N GLN A 248 12.23 5.49 4.79
CA GLN A 248 12.50 6.89 4.49
C GLN A 248 11.28 7.52 3.85
N ILE A 249 10.86 8.68 4.35
CA ILE A 249 9.73 9.43 3.83
C ILE A 249 10.26 10.65 3.09
N PHE A 250 9.86 10.81 1.85
CA PHE A 250 10.19 11.93 0.97
C PHE A 250 8.93 12.72 0.64
N SER A 251 9.05 14.05 0.58
CA SER A 251 8.05 14.90 -0.07
C SER A 251 8.36 14.97 -1.56
N HIS A 252 7.35 14.96 -2.42
CA HIS A 252 7.51 15.11 -3.87
C HIS A 252 8.31 16.38 -4.27
N THR A 253 8.33 17.40 -3.41
CA THR A 253 9.06 18.66 -3.67
C THR A 253 10.51 18.67 -3.18
N GLN A 254 10.91 17.69 -2.36
CA GLN A 254 12.18 17.68 -1.65
C GLN A 254 13.01 16.45 -2.01
N THR A 255 14.32 16.64 -2.19
CA THR A 255 15.26 15.53 -2.41
C THR A 255 15.73 14.91 -1.10
N GLU A 256 15.62 15.62 0.01
CA GLU A 256 15.99 15.12 1.33
C GLU A 256 14.79 14.40 1.97
N ALA A 257 15.09 13.36 2.75
CA ALA A 257 14.07 12.64 3.50
C ALA A 257 13.51 13.56 4.60
N VAL A 258 12.18 13.70 4.62
CA VAL A 258 11.42 14.38 5.67
C VAL A 258 11.57 13.64 6.99
N GLU A 259 11.55 12.30 6.92
CA GLU A 259 11.68 11.43 8.07
C GLU A 259 12.46 10.17 7.71
N THR A 260 13.23 9.64 8.66
CA THR A 260 13.90 8.36 8.51
C THR A 260 13.77 7.59 9.81
N CYS A 261 13.30 6.36 9.70
CA CYS A 261 13.06 5.48 10.84
C CYS A 261 13.80 4.17 10.61
N ARG A 262 14.38 3.62 11.67
CA ARG A 262 15.12 2.35 11.63
C ARG A 262 14.64 1.43 12.72
N TRP A 263 14.53 0.16 12.38
CA TRP A 263 14.14 -0.87 13.33
C TRP A 263 14.77 -2.20 12.97
N VAL A 264 14.67 -3.13 13.91
CA VAL A 264 14.95 -4.54 13.74
C VAL A 264 13.68 -5.32 14.01
N GLU A 265 13.42 -6.32 13.18
CA GLU A 265 12.39 -7.32 13.44
C GLU A 265 13.01 -8.46 14.24
N GLN A 266 12.45 -8.76 15.41
CA GLN A 266 12.90 -9.85 16.26
C GLN A 266 11.78 -10.85 16.49
N ALA A 267 12.10 -12.13 16.59
CA ALA A 267 11.15 -13.14 17.03
C ALA A 267 10.93 -12.99 18.54
N ASN A 268 9.67 -12.85 18.95
CA ASN A 268 9.27 -12.86 20.35
C ASN A 268 9.52 -14.28 20.90
N PRO A 269 10.35 -14.45 21.95
CA PRO A 269 10.67 -15.77 22.49
C PRO A 269 9.46 -16.52 23.07
N GLY A 270 8.40 -15.79 23.45
CA GLY A 270 7.19 -16.40 24.04
C GLY A 270 6.20 -16.93 23.00
N SER A 271 6.01 -16.22 21.90
CA SER A 271 4.97 -16.51 20.89
C SER A 271 5.54 -16.98 19.55
N GLY A 272 6.82 -16.74 19.28
CA GLY A 272 7.42 -16.87 17.95
C GLY A 272 6.95 -15.82 16.95
N GLY A 273 6.16 -14.83 17.37
CA GLY A 273 5.69 -13.73 16.53
C GLY A 273 6.75 -12.66 16.32
N VAL A 274 6.59 -11.83 15.29
CA VAL A 274 7.54 -10.73 15.00
C VAL A 274 7.20 -9.51 15.86
N VAL A 275 8.22 -8.91 16.48
CA VAL A 275 8.17 -7.65 17.21
C VAL A 275 9.14 -6.64 16.62
N PHE A 276 8.76 -5.35 16.67
CA PHE A 276 9.56 -4.23 16.16
C PHE A 276 10.40 -3.61 17.29
N VAL A 277 11.72 -3.56 17.11
CA VAL A 277 12.65 -2.90 18.02
C VAL A 277 13.25 -1.69 17.32
N TRP A 278 12.92 -0.50 17.80
CA TRP A 278 13.34 0.77 17.18
C TRP A 278 14.75 1.16 17.60
N ASP A 279 15.52 1.72 16.65
CA ASP A 279 16.76 2.42 16.96
C ASP A 279 16.41 3.79 17.58
N GLY A 280 16.87 4.03 18.81
CA GLY A 280 16.66 5.29 19.54
C GLY A 280 17.67 6.39 19.21
#